data_AF-A0AAU9KLC8-F1
#
_entry.id   AF-A0AAU9KLC8-F1
#
_cell.length_a   1.000
_cell.length_b   1.000
_cell.length_c   1.000
_cell.angle_alpha   90.00
_cell.angle_beta   90.00
_cell.angle_gamma   90.00
#
_symmetry.space_group_name_H-M   'P 1'
#
loop_
_entity.id
_entity.type
_entity.pdbx_description
1 polymer ?
#
loop_
_entity_poly.entity_id
_entity_poly.type
_entity_poly.pdbx_seq_one_letter_code
_entity_poly.pdbx_strand_id
1 'polypeptide(L)' 'MRTSIVFPNFQVRAKGYKLKTKAAVKKRFKVNCNGLVKRAQANKRHIATKKTRERIRRLGKSVFVQGQIRKNVLRMLGK' A
#
# COMPACT_ATOMS: atom_id res chain seq x y z
N MET A 1 30.32 -50.83 -0.33
CA MET A 1 29.05 -50.29 -0.87
C MET A 1 28.74 -48.96 -0.18
N ARG A 2 29.16 -47.84 -0.75
CA ARG A 2 28.76 -46.49 -0.32
C ARG A 2 28.09 -45.83 -1.52
N THR A 3 26.77 -45.86 -1.55
CA THR A 3 25.98 -45.15 -2.55
C THR A 3 26.11 -43.65 -2.26
N SER A 4 26.95 -42.97 -3.03
CA SER A 4 27.06 -41.51 -3.02
C SER A 4 25.77 -40.92 -3.60
N ILE A 5 24.85 -40.53 -2.72
CA ILE A 5 23.69 -39.70 -3.08
C ILE A 5 24.25 -38.32 -3.44
N VAL A 6 24.42 -38.06 -4.72
CA VAL A 6 24.73 -36.72 -5.25
C VAL A 6 23.46 -35.89 -5.13
N PHE A 7 23.33 -35.14 -4.04
CA PHE A 7 22.30 -34.11 -3.96
C PHE A 7 22.64 -33.05 -5.03
N PRO A 8 21.75 -32.80 -6.00
CA PRO A 8 22.01 -31.82 -7.03
C PRO A 8 22.09 -30.45 -6.35
N ASN A 9 23.15 -29.70 -6.65
CA ASN A 9 23.32 -28.31 -6.26
C ASN A 9 22.07 -27.53 -6.67
N PHE A 10 21.15 -27.33 -5.74
CA PHE A 10 20.00 -26.47 -5.92
C PHE A 10 20.53 -25.04 -5.96
N GLN A 11 20.90 -24.58 -7.15
CA GLN A 11 21.42 -23.25 -7.37
C GLN A 11 20.30 -22.26 -7.06
N VAL A 12 20.23 -21.81 -5.80
CA VAL A 12 19.36 -20.72 -5.38
C VAL A 12 19.83 -19.52 -6.19
N ARG A 13 19.12 -19.19 -7.27
CA ARG A 13 19.31 -17.93 -7.98
C ARG A 13 19.07 -16.83 -6.96
N ALA A 14 20.13 -16.31 -6.36
CA ALA A 14 20.09 -15.17 -5.49
C ALA A 14 19.67 -13.97 -6.35
N LYS A 15 18.36 -13.79 -6.54
CA LYS A 15 17.83 -12.52 -7.03
C LYS A 15 18.32 -11.46 -6.03
N GLY A 16 19.13 -10.52 -6.51
CA GLY A 16 19.65 -9.42 -5.70
C GLY A 16 18.55 -8.68 -4.95
N TYR A 17 18.91 -7.96 -3.89
CA TYR A 17 17.97 -7.20 -3.08
C TYR A 17 17.16 -6.23 -3.96
N LYS A 18 15.85 -6.48 -4.08
CA LYS A 18 14.90 -5.60 -4.78
C LYS A 18 14.06 -4.86 -3.76
N LEU A 19 13.98 -3.54 -3.91
CA LEU A 19 13.07 -2.71 -3.13
C LEU A 19 11.62 -3.16 -3.35
N LYS A 20 10.99 -3.65 -2.28
CA LYS A 20 9.60 -4.10 -2.30
C LYS A 20 8.68 -2.98 -1.85
N THR A 21 7.54 -2.85 -2.50
CA THR A 21 6.51 -1.89 -2.09
C THR A 21 5.84 -2.35 -0.80
N LYS A 22 5.54 -1.43 0.12
CA LYS A 22 4.81 -1.75 1.36
C LYS A 22 3.34 -2.07 1.04
N ALA A 23 2.95 -3.34 1.21
CA ALA A 23 1.62 -3.82 0.85
C ALA A 23 0.47 -3.06 1.57
N ALA A 24 0.67 -2.67 2.83
CA ALA A 24 -0.29 -1.88 3.59
C ALA A 24 -0.60 -0.52 2.93
N VAL A 25 0.40 0.12 2.31
CA VAL A 25 0.27 1.41 1.64
C VAL A 25 -0.45 1.22 0.30
N LYS A 26 -0.05 0.21 -0.49
CA LYS A 26 -0.69 -0.13 -1.78
C LYS A 26 -2.19 -0.41 -1.68
N LYS A 27 -2.63 -0.97 -0.54
CA LYS A 27 -4.04 -1.23 -0.24
C LYS A 27 -4.83 0.05 0.06
N ARG A 28 -4.20 1.06 0.68
CA ARG A 28 -4.88 2.25 1.23
C ARG A 28 -4.80 3.49 0.33
N PHE A 29 -3.72 3.65 -0.42
CA PHE A 29 -3.43 4.82 -1.24
C PHE A 29 -3.34 4.45 -2.71
N LYS A 30 -3.89 5.30 -3.58
CA LYS A 30 -3.80 5.16 -5.04
C LYS A 30 -3.17 6.43 -5.63
N VAL A 31 -2.31 6.25 -6.63
CA VAL A 31 -1.66 7.35 -7.35
C VAL A 31 -2.39 7.55 -8.66
N ASN A 32 -2.92 8.76 -8.88
CA ASN A 32 -3.53 9.14 -10.15
C ASN A 32 -2.46 9.36 -11.22
N CYS A 33 -2.87 9.44 -12.50
CA CYS A 33 -1.97 9.75 -13.62
C CYS A 33 -1.18 11.04 -13.39
N ASN A 34 -1.80 12.05 -12.77
CA ASN A 34 -1.19 13.35 -12.46
C ASN A 34 -0.23 13.32 -11.24
N GLY A 35 0.09 12.14 -10.69
CA GLY A 35 1.00 12.02 -9.53
C GLY A 35 0.39 12.41 -8.17
N LEU A 36 -0.91 12.70 -8.12
CA LEU A 36 -1.63 12.97 -6.88
C LEU A 36 -1.99 11.66 -6.15
N VAL A 37 -1.90 11.68 -4.82
CA VAL A 37 -2.19 10.50 -3.98
C VAL A 37 -3.60 10.61 -3.40
N LYS A 38 -4.49 9.74 -3.85
CA LYS A 38 -5.90 9.63 -3.44
C LYS A 38 -6.06 8.68 -2.24
N ARG A 39 -6.93 9.05 -1.30
CA ARG A 39 -7.35 8.23 -0.14
C ARG A 39 -8.83 8.36 0.17
N ALA A 40 -9.37 7.37 0.90
CA ALA A 40 -10.66 7.48 1.57
C ALA A 40 -10.54 8.26 2.89
N GLN A 41 -11.66 8.86 3.34
CA GLN A 41 -11.73 9.48 4.67
C GLN A 41 -12.12 8.45 5.74
N ALA A 42 -11.67 8.68 6.98
CA ALA A 42 -11.99 7.83 8.12
C ALA A 42 -13.35 8.18 8.74
N ASN A 43 -13.79 7.41 9.74
CA ASN A 43 -14.97 7.69 10.60
C ASN A 43 -16.36 7.54 9.95
N LYS A 44 -16.45 6.94 8.76
CA LYS A 44 -17.75 6.67 8.11
C LYS A 44 -18.39 5.33 8.55
N ARG A 45 -17.58 4.33 8.93
CA ARG A 45 -18.04 2.93 9.08
C ARG A 45 -18.92 2.66 10.30
N HIS A 46 -18.63 3.28 11.46
CA HIS A 46 -19.33 3.02 12.73
C HIS A 46 -19.89 4.31 13.33
N ILE A 47 -21.03 4.21 14.04
CA ILE A 47 -21.79 5.34 14.62
C ILE A 47 -22.20 6.35 13.54
N ALA A 48 -22.82 5.87 12.46
CA ALA A 48 -23.33 6.76 11.41
C ALA A 48 -24.61 7.49 11.83
N THR A 49 -25.42 6.87 12.70
CA THR A 49 -26.70 7.40 13.20
C THR A 49 -26.55 8.76 13.88
N LYS A 50 -25.50 8.95 14.69
CA LYS A 50 -25.25 10.23 15.40
C LYS A 50 -24.64 11.32 14.51
N LYS A 51 -24.31 11.03 13.25
CA LYS A 51 -23.68 11.99 12.34
C LYS A 51 -24.74 12.61 11.45
N THR A 52 -24.65 13.92 11.23
CA THR A 52 -25.51 14.62 10.26
C THR A 52 -25.31 14.07 8.85
N ARG A 53 -26.36 14.13 8.01
CA ARG A 53 -26.30 13.67 6.60
C ARG A 53 -25.19 14.35 5.81
N GLU A 54 -24.99 15.64 6.05
CA GLU A 54 -23.90 16.43 5.45
C GLU A 54 -22.52 15.87 5.80
N ARG A 55 -22.30 15.51 7.07
CA ARG A 55 -21.04 14.92 7.53
C ARG A 55 -20.81 13.58 6.84
N ILE A 56 -21.82 12.72 6.75
CA ILE A 56 -21.70 11.41 6.07
C ILE A 56 -21.37 11.59 4.58
N ARG A 57 -22.02 12.55 3.90
CA ARG A 57 -21.73 12.88 2.49
C ARG A 57 -20.30 13.37 2.32
N ARG A 58 -19.82 14.24 3.20
CA ARG A 58 -18.42 14.73 3.19
C ARG A 58 -17.42 13.59 3.38
N LEU A 59 -17.67 12.70 4.34
CA LEU A 59 -16.82 11.53 4.61
C LEU A 59 -16.81 10.50 3.47
N GLY A 60 -17.83 10.50 2.61
CA GLY A 60 -17.88 9.66 1.41
C GLY A 60 -16.99 10.14 0.26
N LYS A 61 -16.58 11.42 0.26
CA LYS A 61 -15.76 11.99 -0.81
C LYS A 61 -14.31 11.55 -0.66
N SER A 62 -13.66 11.27 -1.79
CA SER A 62 -12.23 11.00 -1.82
C SER A 62 -11.43 12.28 -1.58
N VAL A 63 -10.26 12.15 -0.95
CA VAL A 63 -9.38 13.29 -0.62
C VAL A 63 -7.97 13.01 -1.09
N PHE A 64 -7.26 14.09 -1.44
CA PHE A 64 -5.86 14.03 -1.79
C PHE A 64 -4.96 14.24 -0.56
N VAL A 65 -3.89 13.47 -0.48
CA VAL A 65 -2.86 13.64 0.55
C VAL A 65 -1.91 14.75 0.12
N GLN A 66 -1.70 15.73 1.01
CA GLN A 66 -0.80 16.87 0.78
C GLN A 66 0.43 16.81 1.71
N GLY A 67 1.43 17.64 1.41
CA GLY A 67 2.60 17.85 2.26
C GLY A 67 3.54 16.64 2.37
N GLN A 68 4.16 16.50 3.55
CA GLN A 68 5.20 15.51 3.82
C GLN A 68 4.69 14.06 3.74
N ILE A 69 3.42 13.82 4.11
CA ILE A 69 2.82 12.48 4.07
C ILE A 69 2.80 11.94 2.64
N ARG A 70 2.56 12.80 1.64
CA ARG A 70 2.60 12.41 0.23
C ARG A 70 3.97 11.87 -0.17
N LYS A 71 5.04 12.59 0.19
CA LYS A 71 6.43 12.19 -0.12
C LYS A 71 6.77 10.84 0.49
N ASN A 72 6.38 10.62 1.75
CA ASN A 72 6.61 9.36 2.44
C ASN A 72 5.87 8.18 1.77
N VAL A 73 4.62 8.39 1.33
CA VAL A 73 3.82 7.36 0.65
C VAL A 73 4.43 6.97 -0.70
N LEU A 74 4.90 7.94 -1.49
CA LEU A 74 5.54 7.66 -2.78
C LEU A 74 6.82 6.83 -2.61
N ARG A 75 7.67 7.22 -1.65
CA ARG A 75 8.87 6.45 -1.27
C ARG A 75 8.56 5.00 -0.91
N MET A 76 7.48 4.75 -0.15
CA MET A 76 7.06 3.39 0.23
C MET A 76 6.49 2.56 -0.94
N LEU A 77 6.08 3.21 -2.02
CA LEU A 77 5.57 2.56 -3.24
C LEU A 77 6.65 2.40 -4.33
N GLY A 78 7.87 2.89 -4.09
CA GLY A 78 8.95 2.85 -5.08
C GLY A 78 8.64 3.69 -6.32
N LYS A 79 7.90 4.79 -6.14
CA LYS A 79 7.56 5.78 -7.16
C LYS A 79 8.18 7.13 -6.84
#